data_AF-A0A2V8DB28-F1
#
_entry.id   AF-A0A2V8DB28-F1
#
_cell.length_a   1.000
_cell.length_b   1.000
_cell.length_c   1.000
_cell.angle_alpha   90.00
_cell.angle_beta   90.00
_cell.angle_gamma   90.00
#
_symmetry.space_group_name_H-M   'P 1'
#
loop_
_entity.id
_entity.type
_entity.pdbx_description
1 polymer ?
#
loop_
_entity_poly.entity_id
_entity_poly.type
_entity_poly.pdbx_seq_one_letter_code
_entity_poly.pdbx_strand_id
1 'polypeptide(L)' 'MRYSCSYMIYSPLFDALPAEARDAIYRRMWEILSGEEKAKKYRRLSAVDRAAIVEILRDTKQDLPSYFSPPARQN' A
#
# COMPACT_ATOMS: atom_id res chain seq x y z
N MET A 1 -7.71 -15.29 7.25
CA MET A 1 -7.08 -14.29 8.14
C MET A 1 -6.83 -13.04 7.33
N ARG A 2 -7.52 -11.97 7.68
CA ARG A 2 -7.59 -10.70 6.94
C ARG A 2 -6.22 -10.02 7.04
N TYR A 3 -5.54 -9.81 5.92
CA TYR A 3 -4.22 -9.19 5.89
C TYR A 3 -4.35 -7.75 6.40
N SER A 4 -4.04 -7.56 7.68
CA SER A 4 -3.89 -6.25 8.28
C SER A 4 -2.70 -5.59 7.63
N CYS A 5 -2.94 -4.75 6.62
CA CYS A 5 -1.95 -3.74 6.25
C CYS A 5 -1.54 -3.04 7.53
N SER A 6 -0.26 -3.21 7.86
CA SER A 6 0.31 -3.07 9.19
C SER A 6 -0.23 -1.83 9.88
N TYR A 7 -0.77 -2.01 11.09
CA TYR A 7 -1.23 -0.95 12.01
C TYR A 7 -0.28 0.27 12.08
N MET A 8 1.00 0.07 11.76
CA MET A 8 2.07 1.06 11.72
C MET A 8 1.83 2.23 10.76
N ILE A 9 1.12 2.04 9.63
CA ILE A 9 0.85 3.13 8.67
C ILE A 9 -0.14 4.14 9.27
N TYR A 10 -0.98 3.71 10.23
CA TYR A 10 -1.95 4.55 10.94
C TYR A 10 -1.43 5.08 12.28
N SER A 11 -0.13 4.90 12.56
CA SER A 11 0.43 5.38 13.82
C SER A 11 0.72 6.88 13.76
N PRO A 12 0.51 7.64 14.85
CA PRO A 12 0.88 9.06 14.91
C PRO A 12 2.37 9.30 14.60
N LEU A 13 3.21 8.29 14.88
CA LEU A 13 4.64 8.31 14.55
C LEU A 13 4.89 8.37 13.04
N PHE A 14 4.07 7.67 12.25
CA PHE A 14 4.17 7.71 10.79
C PHE A 14 3.80 9.09 10.25
N ASP A 15 2.74 9.69 10.77
CA ASP A 15 2.29 11.01 10.35
C ASP A 15 3.29 12.10 10.74
N ALA A 16 4.00 11.92 11.87
CA ALA A 16 5.08 12.80 12.33
C ALA A 16 6.40 12.69 11.55
N LEU A 17 6.56 11.70 10.66
CA LEU A 17 7.75 11.58 9.83
C LEU A 17 7.88 12.76 8.86
N PRO A 18 9.11 13.17 8.49
CA PRO A 18 9.31 14.11 7.38
C PRO A 18 8.65 13.59 6.09
N ALA A 19 8.17 14.52 5.25
CA ALA A 19 7.47 14.17 4.01
C ALA A 19 8.28 13.20 3.13
N GLU A 20 9.59 13.45 2.98
CA GLU A 20 10.50 12.60 2.20
C GLU A 20 10.56 11.15 2.71
N ALA A 21 10.51 10.96 4.03
CA ALA A 21 10.52 9.64 4.65
C ALA A 21 9.18 8.93 4.45
N ARG A 22 8.05 9.64 4.59
CA ARG A 22 6.72 9.08 4.27
C ARG A 22 6.64 8.68 2.80
N ASP A 23 7.12 9.51 1.90
CA ASP A 23 7.14 9.25 0.45
C ASP A 23 7.99 8.04 0.09
N ALA A 24 9.15 7.86 0.74
CA ALA A 24 9.97 6.66 0.55
C ALA A 24 9.22 5.39 0.97
N ILE A 25 8.46 5.45 2.07
CA ILE A 25 7.67 4.31 2.55
C ILE A 25 6.49 4.04 1.62
N TYR A 26 5.78 5.09 1.19
CA TYR A 26 4.67 4.99 0.23
C TYR A 26 5.12 4.39 -1.10
N ARG A 27 6.29 4.82 -1.63
CA ARG A 27 6.89 4.22 -2.84
C ARG A 27 7.18 2.74 -2.66
N ARG A 28 7.87 2.36 -1.57
CA ARG A 28 8.18 0.95 -1.32
C ARG A 28 6.93 0.09 -1.16
N MET A 29 5.88 0.66 -0.56
CA MET A 29 4.59 -0.01 -0.45
C MET A 29 3.93 -0.18 -1.82
N TRP A 30 3.99 0.83 -2.68
CA TRP A 30 3.47 0.75 -4.04
C TRP A 30 4.22 -0.26 -4.91
N GLU A 31 5.55 -0.35 -4.85
CA GLU A 31 6.33 -1.39 -5.55
C GLU A 31 5.84 -2.80 -5.19
N ILE A 32 5.50 -3.00 -3.92
CA ILE A 32 4.89 -4.24 -3.47
C ILE A 32 3.48 -4.35 -4.05
N LEU A 33 2.57 -3.41 -3.76
CA LEU A 33 1.15 -3.55 -4.12
C LEU A 33 0.87 -3.55 -5.63
N SER A 34 1.67 -2.87 -6.44
CA SER A 34 1.61 -2.93 -7.91
C SER A 34 2.06 -4.28 -8.48
N GLY A 35 2.82 -5.06 -7.71
CA GLY A 35 3.41 -6.32 -8.17
C GLY A 35 4.76 -6.17 -8.88
N GLU A 36 5.35 -4.97 -8.89
CA GLU A 36 6.71 -4.74 -9.38
C GLU A 36 7.75 -5.51 -8.56
N GLU A 37 7.54 -5.60 -7.25
CA GLU A 37 8.40 -6.35 -6.34
C GLU A 37 8.15 -7.86 -6.42
N LYS A 38 9.15 -8.59 -6.91
CA LYS A 38 9.09 -10.05 -7.16
C LYS A 38 9.69 -10.91 -6.04
N ALA A 39 10.10 -10.32 -4.92
CA ALA A 39 10.66 -11.08 -3.80
C ALA A 39 9.69 -12.17 -3.31
N LYS A 40 10.24 -13.36 -3.03
CA LYS A 40 9.49 -14.57 -2.62
C LYS A 40 8.54 -14.32 -1.44
N LYS A 41 8.91 -13.42 -0.52
CA LYS A 41 8.08 -13.05 0.64
C LYS A 41 6.73 -12.43 0.28
N TYR A 42 6.61 -11.76 -0.88
CA TYR A 42 5.37 -11.13 -1.33
C TYR A 42 4.58 -11.97 -2.31
N ARG A 43 5.09 -13.14 -2.71
CA ARG A 43 4.43 -14.04 -3.67
C ARG A 43 3.10 -14.61 -3.16
N ARG A 44 2.89 -14.58 -1.84
CA ARG A 44 1.62 -14.95 -1.20
C ARG A 44 0.51 -13.90 -1.37
N LEU A 45 0.87 -12.66 -1.71
CA LEU A 45 -0.08 -11.59 -1.94
C LEU A 45 -0.60 -11.70 -3.38
N SER A 46 -1.85 -12.14 -3.56
CA SER A 46 -2.45 -12.27 -4.88
C SER A 46 -2.72 -10.90 -5.50
N ALA A 47 -3.00 -10.85 -6.81
CA ALA A 47 -3.42 -9.61 -7.46
C ALA A 47 -4.72 -9.04 -6.85
N VAL A 48 -5.64 -9.92 -6.45
CA VAL A 48 -6.90 -9.53 -5.80
C VAL A 48 -6.63 -8.93 -4.42
N ASP A 49 -5.76 -9.55 -3.62
CA ASP A 49 -5.40 -9.02 -2.30
C ASP A 49 -4.73 -7.65 -2.42
N ARG A 50 -3.83 -7.49 -3.40
CA ARG A 50 -3.17 -6.22 -3.70
C ARG A 50 -4.17 -5.12 -4.03
N ALA A 51 -5.12 -5.40 -4.92
CA ALA A 51 -6.15 -4.44 -5.32
C ALA A 51 -7.03 -4.05 -4.12
N ALA A 52 -7.49 -5.03 -3.34
CA ALA A 52 -8.31 -4.78 -2.15
C ALA A 52 -7.57 -3.91 -1.11
N ILE A 53 -6.27 -4.13 -0.93
CA ILE A 53 -5.45 -3.29 -0.06
C ILE A 53 -5.37 -1.85 -0.57
N VAL A 54 -5.13 -1.66 -1.88
CA VAL A 54 -5.06 -0.31 -2.47
C VAL A 54 -6.39 0.42 -2.32
N GLU A 55 -7.52 -0.25 -2.52
CA GLU A 55 -8.86 0.32 -2.31
C GLU A 55 -9.05 0.75 -0.84
N ILE A 56 -8.76 -0.13 0.12
CA ILE A 56 -8.87 0.19 1.55
C ILE A 56 -7.99 1.40 1.90
N LEU A 57 -6.74 1.42 1.45
CA LEU A 57 -5.82 2.51 1.72
C LEU A 57 -6.41 3.83 1.21
N ARG A 58 -6.88 3.89 -0.04
CA ARG A 58 -7.48 5.10 -0.62
C ARG A 58 -8.70 5.59 0.17
N ASP A 59 -9.51 4.68 0.68
CA ASP A 59 -10.72 5.02 1.44
C ASP A 59 -10.40 5.52 2.86
N THR A 60 -9.31 5.06 3.46
CA THR A 60 -8.98 5.35 4.87
C THR A 60 -7.90 6.43 5.06
N LYS A 61 -7.04 6.65 4.07
CA LYS A 61 -5.90 7.59 4.13
C LYS A 61 -6.06 8.71 3.11
N GLN A 62 -6.34 9.91 3.59
CA GLN A 62 -6.55 11.09 2.75
C GLN A 62 -5.26 11.67 2.16
N ASP A 63 -4.11 11.36 2.76
CA ASP A 63 -2.78 11.83 2.37
C ASP A 63 -2.05 10.88 1.39
N LEU A 64 -2.77 9.93 0.78
CA LEU A 64 -2.17 8.97 -0.14
C LEU A 64 -1.69 9.63 -1.44
N PRO A 65 -0.48 9.27 -1.91
CA PRO A 65 -0.01 9.74 -3.20
C PRO A 65 -0.89 9.29 -4.37
N SER A 66 -0.98 10.13 -5.40
CA SER A 66 -1.83 9.92 -6.57
C SER A 66 -1.53 8.65 -7.38
N TYR A 67 -0.32 8.10 -7.28
CA TYR A 67 0.08 6.87 -7.96
C TYR A 67 -0.52 5.60 -7.34
N PHE A 68 -1.15 5.67 -6.16
CA PHE A 68 -1.95 4.57 -5.62
C PHE A 68 -3.25 4.46 -6.41
N SER A 69 -3.21 3.90 -7.62
CA SER A 69 -4.39 3.66 -8.44
C SER A 69 -4.85 2.21 -8.31
N PRO A 70 -6.14 1.92 -8.15
CA PRO A 70 -6.61 0.54 -8.29
C PRO A 70 -6.22 0.02 -9.69
N PRO A 71 -5.65 -1.19 -9.81
CA PRO A 71 -5.47 -1.78 -11.12
C PRO A 71 -6.84 -1.84 -11.79
N ALA A 72 -6.93 -1.40 -13.05
CA ALA A 72 -8.18 -1.34 -13.81
C ALA A 72 -8.96 -2.65 -13.57
N ARG A 73 -10.16 -2.53 -12.98
CA ARG A 73 -11.00 -3.68 -12.63
C ARG A 73 -11.20 -4.51 -13.90
N GLN A 74 -10.43 -5.59 -14.05
CA GLN A 74 -10.67 -6.56 -15.10
C GLN A 74 -11.88 -7.37 -14.64
N ASN A 75 -13.00 -7.05 -15.29
CA ASN A 75 -14.32 -7.62 -15.11
C ASN A 75 -14.37 -9.04 -15.68
#